data_AF-A0A498CN00-F1
#
_entry.id   AF-A0A498CN00-F1
#
_cell.length_a   1.000
_cell.length_b   1.000
_cell.length_c   1.000
_cell.angle_alpha   90.00
_cell.angle_beta   90.00
_cell.angle_gamma   90.00
#
_symmetry.space_group_name_H-M   'P 1'
#
loop_
_entity.id
_entity.type
_entity.pdbx_description
1 polymer ?
#
loop_
_entity_poly.entity_id
_entity_poly.type
_entity_poly.pdbx_seq_one_letter_code
_entity_poly.pdbx_strand_id
1 'polypeptide(L)'
;MKINWTVRIKNPLWWAQMACAVVLPILAYFGLAWEDMTTWASIGDVLLRAIQNPVVVVSVVVSVFNALTDPTTAGMNDSVRAMTYETPHKDIPNTGR
;
A
#
# COMPACT_ATOMS: atom_id res chain seq x y z
N MET A 1 -4.61 -1.55 -16.96
CA MET A 1 -3.48 -1.54 -16.02
C MET A 1 -2.70 -2.82 -16.19
N LYS A 2 -1.44 -2.74 -16.62
CA LYS A 2 -0.47 -3.85 -16.62
C LYS A 2 0.49 -3.58 -15.48
N ILE A 3 0.32 -4.30 -14.37
CA ILE A 3 1.14 -4.21 -13.17
C ILE A 3 1.76 -5.58 -12.92
N ASN A 4 3.06 -5.62 -12.62
CA ASN A 4 3.74 -6.86 -12.28
C ASN A 4 3.54 -7.18 -10.79
N TRP A 5 2.39 -7.75 -10.47
CA TRP A 5 2.02 -8.14 -9.11
C TRP A 5 2.98 -9.14 -8.48
N THR A 6 3.55 -10.04 -9.27
CA THR A 6 4.52 -11.04 -8.81
C THR A 6 5.75 -10.39 -8.18
N VAL A 7 6.26 -9.31 -8.78
CA VAL A 7 7.42 -8.58 -8.26
C VAL A 7 7.08 -7.78 -7.02
N ARG A 8 5.91 -7.11 -7.01
CA ARG A 8 5.45 -6.32 -5.87
C ARG A 8 5.26 -7.19 -4.62
N ILE A 9 4.58 -8.33 -4.74
CA ILE A 9 4.36 -9.28 -3.63
C ILE A 9 5.67 -9.84 -3.05
N LYS A 10 6.71 -9.99 -3.89
CA LYS A 10 8.04 -10.43 -3.44
C LYS A 10 8.82 -9.34 -2.69
N ASN A 11 8.37 -8.09 -2.71
CA ASN A 11 9.02 -6.99 -2.00
C ASN A 11 8.40 -6.79 -0.60
N PRO A 12 9.16 -6.93 0.50
CA PRO A 12 8.66 -6.64 1.85
C PRO A 12 8.12 -5.21 2.01
N LEU A 13 8.72 -4.23 1.31
CA LEU A 13 8.29 -2.83 1.37
C LEU A 13 6.87 -2.64 0.83
N TRP A 14 6.48 -3.43 -0.19
CA TRP A 14 5.14 -3.40 -0.75
C TRP A 14 4.09 -3.75 0.30
N TRP A 15 4.35 -4.78 1.11
CA TRP A 15 3.45 -5.18 2.20
C TRP A 15 3.32 -4.11 3.27
N ALA A 16 4.44 -3.49 3.66
CA ALA A 16 4.43 -2.37 4.61
C ALA A 16 3.63 -1.17 4.07
N GLN A 17 3.84 -0.80 2.81
CA GLN A 17 3.09 0.28 2.16
C GLN A 17 1.60 0.00 2.09
N MET A 18 1.20 -1.22 1.70
CA MET A 18 -0.20 -1.62 1.66
C MET A 18 -0.85 -1.63 3.04
N ALA A 19 -0.14 -2.12 4.07
CA ALA A 19 -0.62 -2.08 5.45
C ALA A 19 -0.86 -0.62 5.90
N CYS A 20 0.12 0.26 5.68
CA CYS A 20 -0.04 1.69 5.99
C CYS A 20 -1.17 2.33 5.21
N ALA A 21 -1.31 2.01 3.92
CA ALA A 21 -2.33 2.59 3.05
C ALA A 21 -3.76 2.24 3.51
N VAL A 22 -3.95 1.10 4.18
CA VAL A 22 -5.25 0.69 4.74
C VAL A 22 -5.45 1.21 6.16
N VAL A 23 -4.44 1.08 7.02
CA VAL A 23 -4.57 1.36 8.46
C VAL A 23 -4.60 2.86 8.75
N LEU A 24 -3.72 3.65 8.10
CA LEU A 24 -3.57 5.08 8.44
C LEU A 24 -4.84 5.91 8.16
N PRO A 25 -5.56 5.74 7.03
CA PRO A 25 -6.80 6.47 6.80
C PRO A 25 -7.89 6.15 7.84
N ILE A 26 -7.95 4.90 8.32
CA ILE A 26 -8.90 4.47 9.35
C ILE A 26 -8.56 5.15 10.68
N LEU A 27 -7.30 5.08 11.11
CA LEU A 27 -6.83 5.74 12.33
C LEU A 27 -7.07 7.25 12.29
N ALA A 28 -6.69 7.89 11.18
CA ALA A 28 -6.86 9.33 11.01
C ALA A 28 -8.32 9.77 11.04
N TYR A 29 -9.22 9.00 10.39
CA TYR A 29 -10.65 9.34 10.37
C TYR A 29 -11.30 9.23 11.74
N PHE A 30 -10.98 8.18 12.51
CA PHE A 30 -11.54 7.96 13.83
C PHE A 30 -10.79 8.67 14.96
N GLY A 31 -9.66 9.34 14.65
CA GLY A 31 -8.83 10.01 15.65
C GLY A 31 -8.20 9.05 16.65
N LEU A 32 -7.92 7.81 16.23
CA LEU A 32 -7.41 6.75 17.10
C LEU A 32 -5.89 6.85 17.24
N ALA A 33 -5.41 6.65 18.47
CA ALA A 33 -4.00 6.46 18.77
C ALA A 33 -3.61 4.99 18.66
N TRP A 34 -2.31 4.73 18.56
CA TRP A 34 -1.75 3.38 18.57
C TRP A 34 -2.13 2.60 19.84
N GLU A 35 -2.29 3.31 20.95
CA GLU A 35 -2.63 2.78 22.27
C GLU A 35 -4.08 2.25 22.34
N ASP A 36 -4.96 2.71 21.44
CA ASP A 36 -6.36 2.25 21.36
C ASP A 36 -6.48 0.88 20.67
N MET A 37 -5.45 0.45 19.93
CA MET A 37 -5.42 -0.81 19.17
C MET A 37 -4.65 -1.92 19.89
N THR A 38 -4.76 -1.98 21.22
CA THR A 38 -4.04 -2.94 22.06
C THR A 38 -4.75 -4.29 22.24
N THR A 39 -6.00 -4.42 21.77
CA THR A 39 -6.78 -5.67 21.86
C THR A 39 -7.32 -6.10 20.50
N TRP A 40 -7.45 -7.42 20.30
CA TRP A 40 -8.07 -7.94 19.08
C TRP A 40 -9.54 -7.53 18.93
N ALA A 41 -10.25 -7.32 20.05
CA ALA A 41 -11.61 -6.82 20.06
C ALA A 41 -11.69 -5.38 19.55
N SER A 42 -10.81 -4.48 20.02
CA SER A 42 -10.80 -3.09 19.55
C SER A 42 -10.42 -2.99 18.07
N ILE A 43 -9.49 -3.82 17.60
CA ILE A 43 -9.17 -3.91 16.16
C ILE A 43 -10.40 -4.36 15.36
N GLY A 44 -11.11 -5.39 15.80
CA GLY A 44 -12.30 -5.90 15.12
C GLY A 44 -13.42 -4.86 15.01
N ASP A 45 -13.71 -4.14 16.09
CA ASP A 45 -14.73 -3.09 16.10
C ASP A 45 -14.38 -1.93 15.14
N VAL A 46 -13.12 -1.47 15.18
CA VAL A 46 -12.65 -0.39 14.31
C VAL A 46 -12.75 -0.79 12.84
N LEU A 47 -12.38 -2.04 12.48
CA LEU A 47 -12.52 -2.54 11.11
C LEU A 47 -13.99 -2.60 10.66
N LEU A 48 -14.89 -3.04 11.53
CA LEU A 48 -16.32 -3.07 11.22
C LEU A 48 -16.87 -1.67 10.98
N ARG A 49 -16.53 -0.72 11.85
CA ARG A 49 -16.93 0.69 11.73
C ARG A 49 -16.34 1.34 10.48
N ALA A 50 -15.11 0.98 10.10
CA ALA A 50 -14.47 1.45 8.88
C ALA A 50 -15.23 1.01 7.63
N ILE A 51 -15.65 -0.26 7.56
CA ILE A 51 -16.41 -0.81 6.41
C ILE A 51 -17.80 -0.18 6.33
N GLN A 52 -18.46 0.05 7.48
CA GLN A 52 -19.78 0.68 7.54
C GLN A 52 -19.78 2.17 7.15
N ASN A 53 -18.61 2.81 7.10
CA ASN A 53 -18.49 4.22 6.80
C ASN A 53 -18.01 4.44 5.35
N PRO A 54 -18.86 4.95 4.44
CA PRO A 54 -18.50 5.11 3.04
C PRO A 54 -17.34 6.10 2.83
N VAL A 55 -17.17 7.10 3.70
CA VAL A 55 -16.05 8.06 3.61
C VAL A 55 -14.72 7.37 3.92
N VAL A 56 -14.71 6.49 4.93
CA VAL A 56 -13.52 5.70 5.28
C VAL A 56 -13.18 4.70 4.18
N VAL A 57 -14.20 4.06 3.60
CA VAL A 57 -13.98 3.15 2.47
C VAL A 57 -13.34 3.89 1.29
N VAL A 58 -13.87 5.06 0.93
CA VAL A 58 -13.30 5.88 -0.15
C VAL A 58 -11.89 6.34 0.19
N SER A 59 -11.61 6.77 1.43
CA SER A 59 -10.27 7.23 1.83
C SER A 59 -9.23 6.11 1.75
N VAL A 60 -9.59 4.89 2.18
CA VAL A 60 -8.76 3.70 2.03
C VAL A 60 -8.52 3.37 0.56
N VAL A 61 -9.55 3.40 -0.28
CA VAL A 61 -9.41 3.14 -1.73
C VAL A 61 -8.48 4.15 -2.39
N VAL A 62 -8.62 5.44 -2.08
CA VAL A 62 -7.74 6.50 -2.61
C VAL A 62 -6.31 6.31 -2.12
N SER A 63 -6.11 5.96 -0.85
CA SER A 63 -4.79 5.70 -0.29
C SER A 63 -4.12 4.49 -0.96
N VAL A 64 -4.86 3.40 -1.19
CA VAL A 64 -4.39 2.23 -1.94
C VAL A 64 -4.08 2.60 -3.39
N PHE A 65 -4.92 3.42 -4.04
CA PHE A 65 -4.64 3.93 -5.37
C PHE A 65 -3.30 4.69 -5.40
N ASN A 66 -3.07 5.59 -4.45
CA ASN A 66 -1.81 6.33 -4.33
C ASN A 66 -0.60 5.40 -4.11
N ALA A 67 -0.76 4.34 -3.33
CA ALA A 67 0.30 3.34 -3.14
C ALA A 67 0.57 2.51 -4.40
N LEU A 68 -0.45 2.30 -5.24
CA LEU A 68 -0.34 1.53 -6.47
C LEU A 68 0.27 2.33 -7.63
N THR A 69 -0.09 3.61 -7.73
CA THR A 69 0.33 4.50 -8.81
C THR A 69 1.69 5.09 -8.55
N ASP A 70 2.60 4.92 -9.51
CA ASP A 70 3.89 5.57 -9.52
C ASP A 70 3.82 6.82 -10.43
N PRO A 71 3.96 8.05 -9.90
CA PRO A 71 3.93 9.26 -10.73
C PRO A 71 5.14 9.41 -11.65
N THR A 72 6.13 8.51 -11.56
CA THR A 72 7.31 8.50 -12.44
C THR A 72 7.15 7.63 -13.69
N THR A 73 6.06 6.85 -13.79
CA THR A 73 5.72 6.11 -15.01
C THR A 73 4.64 6.83 -15.83
N ALA A 74 4.72 6.69 -17.16
CA ALA A 74 3.70 7.23 -18.05
C ALA A 74 2.39 6.41 -17.90
N GLY A 75 1.44 6.95 -17.13
CA GLY A 75 0.14 6.34 -16.87
C GLY A 75 0.15 5.31 -15.74
N MET A 76 -0.96 4.59 -15.56
CA MET A 76 -1.16 3.64 -14.45
C MET A 76 -0.52 2.25 -14.67
N ASN A 77 0.37 2.11 -15.66
CA ASN A 77 1.04 0.85 -15.98
C ASN A 77 2.47 0.88 -15.46
N ASP A 78 2.98 -0.29 -15.07
CA ASP A 78 4.41 -0.45 -14.84
C ASP A 78 5.17 -0.32 -16.18
N SER A 79 6.44 0.07 -16.12
CA SER A 79 7.29 0.15 -17.31
C SER A 79 7.45 -1.23 -17.98
N VAL A 80 7.70 -1.25 -19.30
CA VAL A 80 7.97 -2.50 -20.04
C VAL A 80 9.12 -3.28 -19.40
N ARG A 81 10.11 -2.57 -18.87
CA ARG A 81 11.25 -3.18 -18.16
C ARG A 81 10.80 -3.85 -16.86
N ALA A 82 9.99 -3.18 -16.04
CA ALA A 82 9.42 -3.75 -14.82
C ALA A 82 8.54 -4.99 -15.07
N MET A 83 7.86 -5.06 -16.21
CA MET A 83 7.09 -6.23 -16.63
C MET A 83 7.95 -7.46 -16.96
N THR A 84 9.25 -7.31 -17.24
CA THR A 84 10.16 -8.44 -17.51
C THR A 84 10.81 -9.02 -16.25
N TYR A 85 10.63 -8.37 -15.10
CA TYR A 85 11.26 -8.81 -13.87
C TYR A 85 10.52 -9.99 -13.23
N GLU A 86 11.29 -10.98 -12.76
CA GLU A 86 10.78 -12.07 -11.91
C GLU A 86 11.00 -11.78 -10.41
N THR A 87 11.95 -10.91 -10.09
CA THR A 87 12.30 -10.48 -8.72
C THR A 87 12.49 -8.97 -8.68
N PRO A 88 12.35 -8.32 -7.51
CA PRO A 88 12.59 -6.88 -7.38
C PRO A 88 13.97 -6.50 -7.90
N HIS A 89 14.02 -5.49 -8.77
CA HIS A 89 15.28 -5.00 -9.30
C HIS A 89 16.16 -4.49 -8.17
N LYS A 90 17.43 -4.92 -8.16
CA LYS A 90 18.45 -4.39 -7.27
C LYS A 90 19.33 -3.50 -8.12
N ASP A 91 19.29 -2.19 -7.84
CA ASP A 91 20.24 -1.27 -8.45
C ASP A 91 21.65 -1.71 -8.05
N ILE A 92 22.48 -2.00 -9.05
CA ILE A 92 23.90 -2.24 -8.81
C ILE A 92 24.53 -0.86 -8.68
N PRO A 93 25.15 -0.53 -7.53
CA PRO A 93 25.88 0.73 -7.42
C PRO A 93 26.92 0.79 -8.53
N ASN A 94 27.02 1.92 -9.24
CA ASN A 94 28.06 2.13 -10.23
C ASN A 94 29.42 2.20 -9.51
N THR A 95 30.00 1.04 -9.23
CA THR A 95 31.38 0.93 -8.78
C THR A 95 32.25 1.10 -10.01
N GLY A 96 32.53 2.35 -10.38
CA GLY A 96 33.31 2.72 -11.57
C GLY A 96 34.75 2.19 -11.53
N ARG A 97 34.91 0.88 -11.72
CA ARG A 97 36.16 0.17 -11.96
C ARG A 97 36.08 -0.54 -13.30
#